data_AF-A0A1Y5Q387-F1
#
_entry.id   AF-A0A1Y5Q387-F1
#
_cell.length_a   1.000
_cell.length_b   1.000
_cell.length_c   1.000
_cell.angle_alpha   90.00
_cell.angle_beta   90.00
_cell.angle_gamma   90.00
#
_symmetry.space_group_name_H-M   'P 1'
#
loop_
_entity.id
_entity.type
_entity.pdbx_description
1 polymer ?
#
loop_
_entity_poly.entity_id
_entity_poly.type
_entity_poly.pdbx_seq_one_letter_code
_entity_poly.pdbx_strand_id
1 'polypeptide(L)'
;MVELVNPSMTLESVDDAALLSGANRAMVGGELLQFGEAEIAGPGVWRLSRLLRGRAGTASATIHPAGEPFVLLDDPALLMLTGDLAAMTAGGGATLQWAPRNGTALTETGIAAAGQALRPLSPVHGHIRPDGAGGVTIGWTRRSRIDAGWRDHVDQPLGETREMWRVSLVPPAPGIGPWEPVSPVLNIGAGELAALAPGHVLEIRQTGDFSRSPPLFLALT
;
A
#
# COMPACT_ATOMS: atom_id res chain seq x y z
N MET A 1 -14.58 -9.27 -15.67
CA MET A 1 -15.54 -10.36 -15.38
C MET A 1 -14.83 -11.34 -14.47
N VAL A 2 -15.58 -12.04 -13.64
CA VAL A 2 -15.08 -13.11 -12.77
C VAL A 2 -15.95 -14.34 -12.94
N GLU A 3 -15.36 -15.52 -12.81
CA GLU A 3 -16.05 -16.81 -12.85
C GLU A 3 -15.84 -17.50 -11.50
N LEU A 4 -16.93 -17.87 -10.83
CA LEU A 4 -16.89 -18.53 -9.53
C LEU A 4 -16.78 -20.04 -9.70
N VAL A 5 -15.99 -20.67 -8.83
CA VAL A 5 -15.72 -22.12 -8.88
C VAL A 5 -16.99 -22.96 -8.76
N ASN A 6 -17.99 -22.48 -8.03
CA ASN A 6 -19.31 -23.10 -7.95
C ASN A 6 -20.37 -22.12 -8.49
N PRO A 7 -21.12 -22.49 -9.55
CA PRO A 7 -22.19 -21.65 -10.10
C PRO A 7 -23.32 -21.28 -9.13
N SER A 8 -23.45 -21.98 -8.00
CA SER A 8 -24.41 -21.63 -6.94
C SER A 8 -23.91 -20.56 -5.98
N MET A 9 -22.64 -20.14 -6.07
CA MET A 9 -22.11 -19.01 -5.30
C MET A 9 -22.66 -17.69 -5.86
N THR A 10 -22.88 -16.73 -4.96
CA THR A 10 -23.41 -15.42 -5.30
C THR A 10 -22.46 -14.32 -4.87
N LEU A 11 -22.51 -13.21 -5.61
CA LEU A 11 -21.92 -11.93 -5.22
C LEU A 11 -23.06 -10.93 -5.07
N GLU A 12 -22.92 -10.01 -4.12
CA GLU A 12 -23.94 -9.02 -3.84
C GLU A 12 -23.41 -7.62 -4.16
N SER A 13 -24.29 -6.75 -4.67
CA SER A 13 -23.97 -5.33 -4.80
C SER A 13 -24.17 -4.64 -3.46
N VAL A 14 -23.37 -3.62 -3.17
CA VAL A 14 -23.43 -2.84 -1.93
C VAL A 14 -23.51 -1.36 -2.25
N ASP A 15 -24.13 -0.60 -1.34
CA ASP A 15 -24.14 0.85 -1.45
C ASP A 15 -22.77 1.46 -1.13
N ASP A 16 -22.64 2.76 -1.39
CA ASP A 16 -21.42 3.54 -1.17
C ASP A 16 -20.98 3.51 0.30
N ALA A 17 -21.92 3.52 1.23
CA ALA A 17 -21.61 3.55 2.65
C ALA A 17 -20.97 2.23 3.08
N ALA A 18 -21.56 1.09 2.70
CA ALA A 18 -21.03 -0.24 2.96
C ALA A 18 -19.69 -0.44 2.24
N LEU A 19 -19.57 -0.02 0.98
CA LEU A 19 -18.33 -0.11 0.21
C LEU A 19 -17.20 0.67 0.88
N LEU A 20 -17.43 1.92 1.26
CA LEU A 20 -16.44 2.76 1.95
C LEU A 20 -16.14 2.27 3.38
N SER A 21 -17.09 1.57 4.01
CA SER A 21 -16.88 0.89 5.31
C SER A 21 -16.12 -0.44 5.19
N GLY A 22 -15.81 -0.87 3.97
CA GLY A 22 -14.96 -2.04 3.74
C GLY A 22 -15.65 -3.27 3.16
N ALA A 23 -16.94 -3.22 2.79
CA ALA A 23 -17.63 -4.36 2.20
C ALA A 23 -17.04 -4.78 0.83
N ASN A 24 -17.40 -5.98 0.39
CA ASN A 24 -17.05 -6.54 -0.94
C ASN A 24 -15.55 -6.55 -1.25
N ARG A 25 -14.72 -6.93 -0.28
CA ARG A 25 -13.28 -7.11 -0.50
C ARG A 25 -12.98 -8.40 -1.25
N ALA A 26 -12.10 -8.34 -2.23
CA ALA A 26 -11.61 -9.50 -2.95
C ALA A 26 -10.14 -9.35 -3.31
N MET A 27 -9.42 -10.48 -3.30
CA MET A 27 -8.11 -10.60 -3.91
C MET A 27 -8.25 -10.98 -5.38
N VAL A 28 -7.54 -10.29 -6.25
CA VAL A 28 -7.36 -10.65 -7.67
C VAL A 28 -5.88 -10.71 -7.96
N GLY A 29 -5.36 -11.93 -8.14
CA GLY A 29 -3.92 -12.16 -8.15
C GLY A 29 -3.27 -11.63 -6.86
N GLY A 30 -2.47 -10.57 -6.98
CA GLY A 30 -1.83 -9.88 -5.85
C GLY A 30 -2.49 -8.56 -5.41
N GLU A 31 -3.60 -8.17 -6.03
CA GLU A 31 -4.31 -6.92 -5.73
C GLU A 31 -5.49 -7.15 -4.79
N LEU A 32 -5.58 -6.34 -3.74
CA LEU A 32 -6.80 -6.22 -2.95
C LEU A 32 -7.67 -5.12 -3.56
N LEU A 33 -8.89 -5.48 -3.95
CA LEU A 33 -9.88 -4.54 -4.44
C LEU A 33 -11.20 -4.66 -3.68
N GLN A 34 -12.06 -3.68 -3.89
CA GLN A 34 -13.48 -3.74 -3.53
C GLN A 34 -14.35 -3.45 -4.74
N PHE A 35 -15.58 -3.91 -4.74
CA PHE A 35 -16.54 -3.66 -5.83
C PHE A 35 -17.91 -3.25 -5.26
N GLY A 36 -18.51 -2.21 -5.83
CA GLY A 36 -19.86 -1.78 -5.44
C GLY A 36 -20.96 -2.56 -6.15
N GLU A 37 -20.72 -2.99 -7.39
CA GLU A 37 -21.72 -3.63 -8.24
C GLU A 37 -21.25 -5.02 -8.69
N ALA A 38 -22.18 -5.97 -8.63
CA ALA A 38 -22.02 -7.34 -9.11
C ALA A 38 -23.26 -7.74 -9.92
N GLU A 39 -23.09 -7.82 -11.24
CA GLU A 39 -24.15 -8.21 -12.18
C GLU A 39 -23.92 -9.61 -12.72
N ILE A 40 -24.97 -10.43 -12.75
CA ILE A 40 -24.91 -11.78 -13.35
C ILE A 40 -24.79 -11.62 -14.87
N ALA A 41 -23.71 -12.16 -15.44
CA ALA A 41 -23.46 -12.22 -16.88
C ALA A 41 -23.68 -13.63 -17.47
N GLY A 42 -23.75 -14.66 -16.61
CA GLY A 42 -24.01 -16.05 -16.98
C GLY A 42 -23.94 -16.96 -15.73
N PRO A 43 -24.17 -18.28 -15.87
CA PRO A 43 -24.06 -19.22 -14.75
C PRO A 43 -22.66 -19.16 -14.11
N GLY A 44 -22.57 -18.71 -12.85
CA GLY A 44 -21.29 -18.53 -12.16
C GLY A 44 -20.42 -17.36 -12.66
N VAL A 45 -20.85 -16.61 -13.68
CA VAL A 45 -20.08 -15.53 -14.30
C VAL A 45 -20.67 -14.18 -13.94
N TRP A 46 -19.83 -13.29 -13.42
CA TRP A 46 -20.21 -11.99 -12.90
C TRP A 46 -19.41 -10.85 -13.53
N ARG A 47 -20.08 -9.74 -13.78
CA ARG A 47 -19.45 -8.45 -14.10
C ARG A 47 -19.37 -7.63 -12.82
N LEU A 48 -18.16 -7.21 -12.48
CA LEU A 48 -17.91 -6.32 -11.35
C LEU A 48 -17.67 -4.90 -11.86
N SER A 49 -18.28 -3.91 -11.21
CA SER A 49 -18.12 -2.49 -11.49
C SER A 49 -17.97 -1.69 -10.20
N ARG A 50 -17.69 -0.39 -10.36
CA ARG A 50 -17.41 0.53 -9.25
C ARG A 50 -16.27 0.04 -8.34
N LEU A 51 -15.14 -0.26 -8.97
CA LEU A 51 -14.00 -0.87 -8.29
C LEU A 51 -13.22 0.17 -7.46
N LEU A 52 -12.97 -0.14 -6.19
CA LEU A 52 -11.93 0.52 -5.40
C LEU A 52 -10.68 -0.36 -5.44
N ARG A 53 -9.64 0.11 -6.11
CA ARG A 53 -8.47 -0.68 -6.47
C ARG A 53 -7.25 -0.38 -5.59
N GLY A 54 -6.27 -1.28 -5.57
CA GLY A 54 -5.01 -1.11 -4.83
C GLY A 54 -5.19 -0.87 -3.32
N ARG A 55 -6.20 -1.49 -2.71
CA ARG A 55 -6.52 -1.33 -1.28
C ARG A 55 -5.39 -1.92 -0.42
N ALA A 56 -5.28 -1.42 0.80
CA ALA A 56 -4.21 -1.77 1.77
C ALA A 56 -2.76 -1.62 1.22
N GLY A 57 -2.56 -0.82 0.16
CA GLY A 57 -1.26 -0.61 -0.45
C GLY A 57 -0.79 -1.72 -1.38
N THR A 58 -1.69 -2.60 -1.81
CA THR A 58 -1.39 -3.57 -2.87
C THR A 58 -1.15 -2.86 -4.20
N ALA A 59 -0.27 -3.41 -5.03
CA ALA A 59 -0.06 -2.89 -6.38
C ALA A 59 -1.31 -3.14 -7.21
N SER A 60 -1.79 -2.10 -7.90
CA SER A 60 -2.90 -2.24 -8.82
C SER A 60 -2.37 -2.50 -10.22
N ALA A 61 -2.79 -3.61 -10.84
CA ALA A 61 -2.43 -3.90 -12.23
C ALA A 61 -3.19 -2.94 -13.15
N THR A 62 -2.62 -2.48 -14.27
CA THR A 62 -3.44 -1.69 -15.22
C THR A 62 -4.60 -2.52 -15.75
N ILE A 63 -4.35 -3.81 -16.02
CA ILE A 63 -5.34 -4.81 -16.44
C ILE A 63 -4.97 -6.13 -15.75
N HIS A 64 -5.97 -6.83 -15.22
CA HIS A 64 -5.80 -8.21 -14.77
C HIS A 64 -5.88 -9.15 -15.98
N PRO A 65 -4.86 -9.98 -16.25
CA PRO A 65 -4.93 -11.01 -17.27
C PRO A 65 -6.02 -12.04 -16.96
N ALA A 66 -6.57 -12.65 -18.01
CA ALA A 66 -7.53 -13.73 -17.87
C ALA A 66 -6.88 -14.93 -17.13
N GLY A 67 -7.65 -15.56 -16.25
CA GLY A 67 -7.18 -16.70 -15.45
C GLY A 67 -6.50 -16.32 -14.14
N GLU A 68 -6.40 -15.04 -13.79
CA GLU A 68 -5.96 -14.68 -12.43
C GLU A 68 -6.94 -15.19 -11.37
N PRO A 69 -6.43 -15.73 -10.25
CA PRO A 69 -7.29 -16.15 -9.14
C PRO A 69 -8.09 -14.98 -8.59
N PHE A 70 -9.40 -15.18 -8.44
CA PHE A 70 -10.30 -14.30 -7.71
C PHE A 70 -10.72 -14.99 -6.41
N VAL A 71 -10.54 -14.30 -5.29
CA VAL A 71 -10.95 -14.78 -3.96
C VAL A 71 -11.74 -13.68 -3.27
N LEU A 72 -13.03 -13.91 -3.06
CA LEU A 72 -13.84 -13.07 -2.19
C LEU A 72 -13.37 -13.27 -0.75
N LEU A 73 -13.09 -12.17 -0.05
CA LEU A 73 -12.69 -12.21 1.35
C LEU A 73 -13.93 -12.04 2.21
N ASP A 74 -14.15 -12.97 3.13
CA ASP A 74 -15.12 -12.73 4.21
C ASP A 74 -14.53 -11.72 5.21
N ASP A 75 -15.39 -10.90 5.81
CA ASP A 75 -14.98 -9.89 6.79
C ASP A 75 -14.22 -10.44 8.02
N PRO A 76 -14.57 -11.60 8.61
CA PRO A 76 -13.81 -12.14 9.73
C PRO A 76 -12.42 -12.69 9.36
N ALA A 77 -12.12 -12.96 8.07
CA ALA A 77 -10.81 -13.45 7.64
C ALA A 77 -9.69 -12.39 7.73
N LEU A 78 -10.03 -11.11 7.85
CA LEU A 78 -9.03 -10.05 7.94
C LEU A 78 -8.64 -9.77 9.38
N LEU A 79 -7.51 -10.35 9.78
CA LEU A 79 -6.89 -10.11 11.07
C LEU A 79 -5.70 -9.15 10.92
N MET A 80 -5.62 -8.16 11.79
CA MET A 80 -4.41 -7.36 11.95
C MET A 80 -3.28 -8.26 12.47
N LEU A 81 -2.11 -8.18 11.86
CA LEU A 81 -0.90 -8.81 12.41
C LEU A 81 -0.56 -8.12 13.72
N THR A 82 -0.53 -8.88 14.82
CA THR A 82 -0.07 -8.37 16.12
C THR A 82 1.42 -8.02 16.06
N GLY A 83 1.88 -7.17 16.99
CA GLY A 83 3.30 -6.78 17.06
C GLY A 83 4.26 -7.97 17.16
N ASP A 84 3.86 -9.02 17.88
CA ASP A 84 4.67 -10.25 18.00
C ASP A 84 4.74 -11.02 16.68
N LEU A 85 3.61 -11.17 15.98
CA LEU A 85 3.58 -11.79 14.64
C LEU A 85 4.36 -10.97 13.62
N ALA A 86 4.29 -9.64 13.70
CA ALA A 86 5.07 -8.73 12.88
C ALA A 86 6.59 -8.90 13.12
N ALA A 87 7.02 -9.01 14.38
CA ALA A 87 8.41 -9.26 14.71
C ALA A 87 8.89 -10.64 14.23
N MET A 88 8.06 -11.68 14.35
CA MET A 88 8.37 -13.02 13.83
C MET A 88 8.49 -13.05 12.29
N THR A 89 7.71 -12.21 11.60
CA THR A 89 7.71 -12.12 10.14
C THR A 89 8.68 -11.07 9.58
N ALA A 90 9.41 -10.35 10.44
CA ALA A 90 10.42 -9.37 10.04
C ALA A 90 11.56 -10.00 9.19
N GLY A 91 11.78 -11.31 9.31
CA GLY A 91 12.65 -12.10 8.44
C GLY A 91 12.12 -12.32 7.01
N GLY A 92 10.92 -11.81 6.69
CA GLY A 92 10.36 -11.76 5.34
C GLY A 92 9.63 -13.03 4.88
N GLY A 93 9.63 -14.09 5.69
CA GLY A 93 8.93 -15.34 5.40
C GLY A 93 7.77 -15.58 6.35
N ALA A 94 6.61 -15.94 5.80
CA ALA A 94 5.55 -16.61 6.54
C ALA A 94 5.19 -17.90 5.81
N THR A 95 4.76 -18.91 6.54
CA THR A 95 4.29 -20.18 5.99
C THR A 95 2.85 -20.40 6.40
N LEU A 96 2.03 -20.82 5.44
CA LEU A 96 0.69 -21.33 5.69
C LEU A 96 0.79 -22.85 5.79
N GLN A 97 0.31 -23.40 6.90
CA GLN A 97 0.08 -24.84 7.05
C GLN A 97 -1.42 -25.10 6.99
N TRP A 98 -1.84 -26.07 6.19
CA TRP A 98 -3.24 -26.45 6.12
C TRP A 98 -3.41 -27.96 5.91
N ALA A 99 -4.57 -28.47 6.30
CA ALA A 99 -5.00 -29.84 6.02
C ALA A 99 -6.45 -29.83 5.53
N PRO A 100 -6.82 -30.76 4.63
CA PRO A 100 -8.22 -30.90 4.23
C PRO A 100 -9.07 -31.33 5.43
N ARG A 101 -10.38 -31.04 5.36
CA ARG A 101 -11.32 -31.46 6.39
C ARG A 101 -11.28 -32.99 6.53
N ASN A 102 -11.00 -33.47 7.74
CA ASN A 102 -10.78 -34.89 8.09
C ASN A 102 -9.48 -35.52 7.54
N GLY A 103 -8.54 -34.73 7.03
CA GLY A 103 -7.19 -35.18 6.70
C GLY A 103 -6.20 -34.97 7.84
N THR A 104 -5.15 -35.79 7.87
CA THR A 104 -4.03 -35.66 8.82
C THR A 104 -2.74 -35.17 8.18
N ALA A 105 -2.66 -35.15 6.85
CA ALA A 105 -1.51 -34.66 6.11
C ALA A 105 -1.53 -33.12 6.08
N LEU A 106 -0.50 -32.51 6.68
CA LEU A 106 -0.26 -31.08 6.62
C LEU A 106 0.48 -30.74 5.33
N THR A 107 -0.03 -29.76 4.60
CA THR A 107 0.65 -29.14 3.47
C THR A 107 1.18 -27.78 3.91
N GLU A 108 2.45 -27.52 3.65
CA GLU A 108 3.06 -26.21 3.88
C GLU A 108 3.16 -25.44 2.57
N THR A 109 2.92 -24.14 2.63
CA THR A 109 3.12 -23.25 1.48
C THR A 109 3.68 -21.93 1.98
N GLY A 110 4.75 -21.47 1.33
CA GLY A 110 5.31 -20.15 1.62
C GLY A 110 4.36 -19.04 1.18
N ILE A 111 4.13 -18.08 2.07
CA ILE A 111 3.36 -16.87 1.76
C ILE A 111 4.32 -15.88 1.11
N ALA A 112 4.16 -15.69 -0.20
CA ALA A 112 4.91 -14.69 -0.94
C ALA A 112 4.63 -13.30 -0.35
N ALA A 113 5.68 -12.50 -0.20
CA ALA A 113 5.61 -11.11 0.22
C ALA A 113 4.93 -10.87 1.58
N ALA A 114 5.09 -11.80 2.53
CA ALA A 114 4.56 -11.72 3.89
C ALA A 114 4.88 -10.39 4.60
N GLY A 115 6.04 -9.79 4.32
CA GLY A 115 6.44 -8.49 4.88
C GLY A 115 5.74 -7.27 4.28
N GLN A 116 4.88 -7.40 3.26
CA GLN A 116 4.19 -6.26 2.65
C GLN A 116 3.31 -5.52 3.66
N ALA A 117 2.62 -6.25 4.54
CA ALA A 117 1.80 -5.66 5.59
C ALA A 117 2.61 -4.87 6.62
N LEU A 118 3.92 -5.16 6.76
CA LEU A 118 4.85 -4.48 7.68
C LEU A 118 5.54 -3.26 7.05
N ARG A 119 5.29 -3.02 5.77
CA ARG A 119 5.92 -1.92 5.02
C ARG A 119 5.03 -0.69 5.04
N PRO A 120 5.52 0.49 5.46
CA PRO A 120 4.73 1.71 5.35
C PRO A 120 4.25 1.95 3.92
N LEU A 121 3.11 2.64 3.79
CA LEU A 121 2.56 3.00 2.49
C LEU A 121 3.44 4.08 1.82
N SER A 122 3.47 4.08 0.49
CA SER A 122 4.22 5.11 -0.25
C SER A 122 3.64 6.50 0.06
N PRO A 123 4.48 7.51 0.37
CA PRO A 123 4.00 8.88 0.55
C PRO A 123 3.37 9.43 -0.74
N VAL A 124 2.53 10.44 -0.62
CA VAL A 124 1.78 11.01 -1.75
C VAL A 124 1.82 12.54 -1.72
N HIS A 125 1.30 13.17 -2.77
CA HIS A 125 1.13 14.64 -2.86
C HIS A 125 2.44 15.43 -2.65
N GLY A 126 3.54 14.90 -3.20
CA GLY A 126 4.82 15.60 -3.23
C GLY A 126 4.71 16.94 -3.95
N HIS A 127 5.27 17.99 -3.37
CA HIS A 127 5.29 19.32 -3.95
C HIS A 127 6.56 20.07 -3.57
N ILE A 128 6.94 21.03 -4.40
CA ILE A 128 8.13 21.87 -4.22
C ILE A 128 7.66 23.33 -4.22
N ARG A 129 8.19 24.13 -3.29
CA ARG A 129 7.98 25.58 -3.22
C ARG A 129 9.32 26.29 -3.06
N PRO A 130 9.57 27.41 -3.76
CA PRO A 130 10.72 28.26 -3.47
C PRO A 130 10.69 28.72 -2.01
N ASP A 131 11.85 28.76 -1.35
CA ASP A 131 11.97 29.24 0.02
C ASP A 131 12.12 30.78 0.14
N GLY A 132 12.28 31.47 -1.00
CA GLY A 132 12.52 32.91 -1.08
C GLY A 132 13.97 33.36 -0.86
N ALA A 133 14.88 32.43 -0.50
CA ALA A 133 16.31 32.64 -0.30
C ALA A 133 17.17 31.98 -1.40
N GLY A 134 16.54 31.46 -2.46
CA GLY A 134 17.20 30.79 -3.57
C GLY A 134 17.28 29.26 -3.42
N GLY A 135 16.70 28.70 -2.37
CA GLY A 135 16.49 27.27 -2.17
C GLY A 135 15.04 26.85 -2.40
N VAL A 136 14.72 25.64 -1.94
CA VAL A 136 13.37 25.07 -2.05
C VAL A 136 12.96 24.33 -0.78
N THR A 137 11.67 24.40 -0.45
CA THR A 137 10.99 23.55 0.51
C THR A 137 10.21 22.47 -0.25
N ILE A 138 10.49 21.22 0.07
CA ILE A 138 9.81 20.04 -0.43
C ILE A 138 8.86 19.53 0.67
N GLY A 139 7.62 19.27 0.31
CA GLY A 139 6.62 18.69 1.21
C GLY A 139 5.92 17.48 0.61
N TRP A 140 5.46 16.56 1.44
CA TRP A 140 4.67 15.39 1.03
C TRP A 140 3.67 15.01 2.12
N THR A 141 2.79 14.04 1.85
CA THR A 141 1.78 13.56 2.79
C THR A 141 2.06 12.10 3.17
N ARG A 142 2.13 11.84 4.49
CA ARG A 142 2.22 10.50 5.06
C ARG A 142 0.93 9.72 4.85
N ARG A 143 1.04 8.41 4.65
CA ARG A 143 -0.11 7.49 4.65
C ARG A 143 0.05 6.49 5.78
N SER A 144 -1.00 6.30 6.58
CA SER A 144 -1.03 5.30 7.64
C SER A 144 -1.61 3.98 7.14
N ARG A 145 -1.13 2.86 7.68
CA ARG A 145 -1.82 1.56 7.56
C ARG A 145 -3.00 1.43 8.51
N ILE A 146 -3.02 2.25 9.56
CA ILE A 146 -4.12 2.29 10.52
C ILE A 146 -5.15 3.29 9.99
N ASP A 147 -6.22 2.78 9.39
CA ASP A 147 -7.37 3.57 9.00
C ASP A 147 -8.38 3.58 10.14
N ALA A 148 -8.32 4.65 10.94
CA ALA A 148 -9.19 4.80 12.09
C ALA A 148 -10.52 5.51 11.74
N GLY A 149 -10.81 5.65 10.43
CA GLY A 149 -11.78 6.57 9.89
C GLY A 149 -11.30 8.02 9.97
N TRP A 150 -12.08 8.94 9.39
CA TRP A 150 -11.85 10.36 9.59
C TRP A 150 -12.27 10.71 11.03
N ARG A 151 -11.34 11.31 11.77
CA ARG A 151 -11.60 11.84 13.10
C ARG A 151 -11.40 13.34 13.07
N ASP A 152 -12.37 14.06 13.60
CA ASP A 152 -12.27 15.50 13.67
C ASP A 152 -11.13 15.91 14.62
N HIS A 153 -10.43 16.99 14.25
CA HIS A 153 -9.41 17.65 15.07
C HIS A 153 -8.14 16.85 15.39
N VAL A 154 -7.97 15.64 14.85
CA VAL A 154 -6.77 14.83 15.06
C VAL A 154 -6.25 14.25 13.75
N ASP A 155 -4.94 14.09 13.67
CA ASP A 155 -4.31 13.39 12.56
C ASP A 155 -4.52 11.88 12.64
N GLN A 156 -4.33 11.21 11.50
CA GLN A 156 -4.32 9.76 11.47
C GLN A 156 -3.18 9.21 12.36
N PRO A 157 -3.43 8.10 13.10
CA PRO A 157 -2.38 7.42 13.85
C PRO A 157 -1.14 7.16 13.00
N LEU A 158 0.03 7.24 13.63
CA LEU A 158 1.29 7.05 12.93
C LEU A 158 1.42 5.62 12.36
N GLY A 159 1.06 4.62 13.17
CA GLY A 159 1.17 3.21 12.82
C GLY A 159 2.60 2.65 12.89
N GLU A 160 3.55 3.47 13.32
CA GLU A 160 4.98 3.16 13.51
C GLU A 160 5.42 3.76 14.86
N THR A 161 6.55 3.30 15.40
CA THR A 161 7.08 3.80 16.68
C THR A 161 7.54 5.26 16.58
N ARG A 162 8.01 5.70 15.40
CA ARG A 162 8.44 7.08 15.14
C ARG A 162 8.27 7.47 13.68
N GLU A 163 8.06 8.75 13.44
CA GLU A 163 8.06 9.28 12.08
C GLU A 163 9.49 9.54 11.63
N MET A 164 9.91 8.84 10.59
CA MET A 164 11.25 8.95 10.02
C MET A 164 11.19 8.81 8.51
N TRP A 165 11.99 9.60 7.80
CA TRP A 165 12.02 9.62 6.35
C TRP A 165 13.45 9.39 5.84
N ARG A 166 13.54 8.96 4.59
CA ARG A 166 14.79 8.98 3.84
C ARG A 166 14.50 9.61 2.49
N VAL A 167 15.22 10.68 2.17
CA VAL A 167 15.15 11.38 0.90
C VAL A 167 16.49 11.25 0.20
N SER A 168 16.52 10.70 -1.01
CA SER A 168 17.76 10.49 -1.79
C SER A 168 17.62 11.10 -3.18
N LEU A 169 18.73 11.51 -3.79
CA LEU A 169 18.75 11.95 -5.19
C LEU A 169 18.95 10.76 -6.13
N VAL A 170 18.26 10.80 -7.26
CA VAL A 170 18.41 9.84 -8.36
C VAL A 170 18.64 10.63 -9.66
N PRO A 171 19.83 10.55 -10.30
CA PRO A 171 21.03 9.87 -9.80
C PRO A 171 21.60 10.57 -8.54
N PRO A 172 22.43 9.90 -7.72
CA PRO A 172 23.06 10.52 -6.55
C PRO A 172 23.99 11.68 -6.94
N ALA A 173 24.04 12.73 -6.11
CA ALA A 173 24.99 13.83 -6.24
C ALA A 173 26.04 13.76 -5.11
N PRO A 174 27.36 13.90 -5.40
CA PRO A 174 28.39 13.85 -4.38
C PRO A 174 28.19 14.92 -3.29
N GLY A 175 28.13 14.50 -2.02
CA GLY A 175 28.04 15.39 -0.87
C GLY A 175 26.66 16.02 -0.64
N ILE A 176 25.63 15.64 -1.42
CA ILE A 176 24.26 16.15 -1.26
C ILE A 176 23.32 15.00 -0.92
N GLY A 177 22.70 15.08 0.25
CA GLY A 177 21.89 14.00 0.80
C GLY A 177 22.67 12.69 1.01
N PRO A 178 21.99 11.57 1.24
CA PRO A 178 20.56 11.49 1.53
C PRO A 178 20.22 12.22 2.84
N TRP A 179 19.00 12.74 2.94
CA TRP A 179 18.49 13.40 4.13
C TRP A 179 17.58 12.46 4.92
N GLU A 180 17.54 12.64 6.24
CA GLU A 180 16.72 11.86 7.16
C GLU A 180 15.79 12.77 8.00
N PRO A 181 14.82 13.45 7.37
CA PRO A 181 13.93 14.33 8.11
C PRO A 181 13.00 13.52 9.03
N VAL A 182 12.60 14.15 10.14
CA VAL A 182 11.69 13.58 11.15
C VAL A 182 10.26 14.13 11.02
N SER A 183 9.97 14.77 9.89
CA SER A 183 8.65 15.30 9.51
C SER A 183 8.54 15.27 7.97
N PRO A 184 7.35 15.41 7.36
CA PRO A 184 7.16 15.19 5.94
C PRO A 184 7.52 16.43 5.10
N VAL A 185 8.63 17.09 5.48
CA VAL A 185 9.18 18.30 4.88
C VAL A 185 10.70 18.20 4.83
N LEU A 186 11.30 18.66 3.73
CA LEU A 186 12.73 18.84 3.55
C LEU A 186 13.00 20.22 2.98
N ASN A 187 13.98 20.94 3.55
CA ASN A 187 14.51 22.16 2.95
C ASN A 187 15.85 21.86 2.30
N ILE A 188 16.00 22.23 1.02
CA ILE A 188 17.28 22.21 0.31
C ILE A 188 17.70 23.66 0.11
N GLY A 189 18.81 24.05 0.73
CA GLY A 189 19.29 25.43 0.70
C GLY A 189 19.83 25.83 -0.67
N ALA A 190 19.93 27.14 -0.92
CA ALA A 190 20.36 27.69 -2.21
C ALA A 190 21.72 27.14 -2.70
N GLY A 191 22.68 26.93 -1.80
CA GLY A 191 24.00 26.39 -2.15
C GLY A 191 23.96 24.94 -2.61
N GLU A 192 23.19 24.09 -1.93
CA GLU A 192 22.99 22.69 -2.34
C GLU A 192 22.20 22.64 -3.65
N LEU A 193 21.14 23.42 -3.77
CA LEU A 193 20.30 23.46 -4.97
C LEU A 193 21.10 23.92 -6.20
N ALA A 194 21.95 24.94 -6.06
CA ALA A 194 22.81 25.44 -7.15
C ALA A 194 23.91 24.45 -7.55
N ALA A 195 24.30 23.53 -6.67
CA ALA A 195 25.28 22.49 -6.96
C ALA A 195 24.67 21.26 -7.66
N LEU A 196 23.34 21.17 -7.76
CA LEU A 196 22.65 20.09 -8.45
C LEU A 196 22.59 20.34 -9.96
N ALA A 197 22.99 19.33 -10.73
CA ALA A 197 22.78 19.35 -12.16
C ALA A 197 21.28 19.12 -12.49
N PRO A 198 20.77 19.61 -13.62
CA PRO A 198 19.42 19.29 -14.07
C PRO A 198 19.22 17.77 -14.20
N GLY A 199 17.99 17.30 -13.92
CA GLY A 199 17.60 15.91 -14.11
C GLY A 199 17.66 15.02 -12.85
N HIS A 200 18.00 15.59 -11.69
CA HIS A 200 17.84 14.87 -10.42
C HIS A 200 16.36 14.76 -10.01
N VAL A 201 16.00 13.58 -9.53
CA VAL A 201 14.70 13.29 -8.93
C VAL A 201 14.91 12.94 -7.47
N LEU A 202 14.05 13.47 -6.59
CA LEU A 202 13.99 13.04 -5.20
C LEU A 202 13.25 11.70 -5.11
N GLU A 203 13.90 10.71 -4.53
CA GLU A 203 13.29 9.47 -4.06
C GLU A 203 12.97 9.64 -2.56
N ILE A 204 11.69 9.75 -2.22
CA ILE A 204 11.19 9.99 -0.86
C ILE A 204 10.56 8.70 -0.32
N ARG A 205 11.03 8.22 0.83
CA ARG A 205 10.49 7.02 1.50
C ARG A 205 10.28 7.25 2.98
N GLN A 206 9.19 6.72 3.53
CA GLN A 206 9.05 6.57 4.97
C GLN A 206 9.90 5.39 5.43
N THR A 207 10.62 5.56 6.53
CA THR A 207 11.31 4.47 7.23
C THR A 207 10.42 4.02 8.38
N GLY A 208 9.79 2.86 8.24
CA GLY A 208 9.02 2.22 9.30
C GLY A 208 9.88 1.34 10.20
N ASP A 209 9.25 0.68 11.15
CA ASP A 209 9.92 -0.15 12.16
C ASP A 209 10.58 -1.39 11.54
N PHE A 210 9.98 -1.95 10.48
CA PHE A 210 10.45 -3.19 9.83
C PHE A 210 11.02 -2.97 8.43
N SER A 211 10.57 -1.95 7.70
CA SER A 211 11.03 -1.70 6.33
C SER A 211 10.73 -0.27 5.83
N ARG A 212 11.32 0.11 4.69
CA ARG A 212 11.08 1.40 4.04
C ARG A 212 9.92 1.31 3.05
N SER A 213 9.09 2.34 2.94
CA SER A 213 7.99 2.41 1.97
C SER A 213 8.45 2.28 0.51
N PRO A 214 7.53 2.02 -0.44
CA PRO A 214 7.80 2.32 -1.85
C PRO A 214 8.05 3.83 -2.02
N PRO A 215 8.85 4.22 -3.02
CA PRO A 215 9.24 5.61 -3.17
C PRO A 215 8.10 6.46 -3.73
N LEU A 216 8.03 7.70 -3.27
CA LEU A 216 7.49 8.80 -4.05
C LEU A 216 8.64 9.42 -4.82
N PHE A 217 8.50 9.54 -6.14
CA PHE A 217 9.44 10.26 -6.97
C PHE A 217 8.94 11.68 -7.22
N LEU A 218 9.81 12.66 -7.01
CA LEU A 218 9.51 14.07 -7.23
C LEU A 218 10.65 14.74 -7.99
N ALA A 219 10.37 15.19 -9.21
CA ALA A 219 11.36 15.86 -10.05
C ALA A 219 11.71 17.24 -9.46
N LEU A 220 13.00 17.50 -9.29
CA LEU A 220 13.53 18.84 -9.01
C LEU A 220 13.62 19.56 -10.35
N THR A 221 12.54 20.23 -10.78
CA THR A 221 12.55 21.07 -11.99
C THR A 221 13.36 22.33 -11.78
#